data_AF-A0A817T743-F1
#
_entry.id   AF-A0A817T743-F1
#
_cell.length_a   1.000
_cell.length_b   1.000
_cell.length_c   1.000
_cell.angle_alpha   90.00
_cell.angle_beta   90.00
_cell.angle_gamma   90.00
#
_symmetry.space_group_name_H-M   'P 1'
#
loop_
_entity.id
_entity.type
_entity.pdbx_description
1 polymer ?
#
loop_
_entity_poly.entity_id
_entity_poly.type
_entity_poly.pdbx_seq_one_letter_code
_entity_poly.pdbx_strand_id
1 'polypeptide(L)'
;MNITRSLARRSLKEGGAPAGIVYIDSHQIAAKKGNVSSVSFYIDRTCALATVEFGAFDLIDRNLNLNEAQLVLTHTSGPFKLGTTKELKPYMHRITIQLCNDKAVNNVNDRSCKGNQFPVLPHQYLGVRSDKCRLGYAPTPNDRILATTWVNTSDPFDQPYQTLNYIPSDYTILQSIIINSSESNSNQLTSGEKSIGSSAPRVLFLGSYPPRRCGLAEFLEDLTENYPGPYNVVAVDEQNVNSSSRNYSDKVIFRLNQQNRDAYYTVADIVNSEAYDVLNLQHEFNIYGGMVGEYIVHLLASIKKPVITTLHTILLNPNKFYMSVTRAICATSTRIIVLSERGRQLLIDIYGINAEKISVIPHGVPDSPFTYSLVDGKKKLGLEANIPTMTTFGLLHRDKNIQLTLKAMQTVVKSIPNVIYLVIGQTHPLIQMSEGESYRQELENNVTAYGLTNNVRFINKYVNDNELLAFLNATDIFLTPYTSEDQYVSGTLSWAVGLGKGVISTPYLYAKELLDNGRGFLTPFNDHASLSSLIIELFQNDELLETARLNAYAYGRQMIWPVVGARLQEICRELISSI
;
A
#
# COMPACT_ATOMS: atom_id res chain seq x y z
N MET A 1 -40.21 -57.03 -5.49
CA MET A 1 -38.81 -56.70 -5.12
C MET A 1 -38.61 -55.24 -5.51
N ASN A 2 -38.68 -54.23 -4.65
CA ASN A 2 -38.16 -54.08 -3.29
C ASN A 2 -36.68 -54.41 -3.17
N ILE A 3 -35.82 -53.41 -3.43
CA ILE A 3 -34.70 -53.04 -2.54
C ILE A 3 -34.68 -51.51 -2.45
N THR A 4 -35.02 -51.00 -1.26
CA THR A 4 -34.95 -49.58 -0.86
C THR A 4 -34.25 -49.53 0.50
N ARG A 5 -33.59 -48.41 0.85
CA ARG A 5 -32.64 -48.18 1.98
C ARG A 5 -31.20 -48.55 1.59
N SER A 6 -30.13 -47.85 2.03
CA SER A 6 -29.97 -46.71 2.96
C SER A 6 -28.80 -45.83 2.46
N LEU A 7 -28.79 -44.50 2.61
CA LEU A 7 -28.38 -43.83 3.85
C LEU A 7 -28.81 -42.34 3.83
N ALA A 8 -30.07 -42.07 4.15
CA ALA A 8 -30.55 -40.72 4.43
C ALA A 8 -31.14 -40.68 5.84
N ARG A 9 -30.27 -40.50 6.86
CA ARG A 9 -30.53 -40.04 8.24
C ARG A 9 -29.32 -40.35 9.14
N ARG A 10 -28.48 -39.35 9.41
CA ARG A 10 -27.84 -39.18 10.73
C ARG A 10 -27.38 -37.73 10.93
N SER A 11 -27.90 -37.11 11.98
CA SER A 11 -27.44 -35.88 12.65
C SER A 11 -27.02 -34.68 11.78
N LEU A 12 -28.00 -33.85 11.43
CA LEU A 12 -27.94 -32.47 11.95
C LEU A 12 -28.28 -32.57 13.45
N LYS A 13 -27.25 -32.70 14.29
CA LYS A 13 -27.37 -32.51 15.74
C LYS A 13 -26.90 -31.09 16.06
N GLU A 14 -27.49 -30.52 17.11
CA GLU A 14 -27.18 -29.20 17.61
C GLU A 14 -25.69 -29.06 17.94
N GLY A 15 -25.10 -27.96 17.49
CA GLY A 15 -23.69 -27.64 17.65
C GLY A 15 -23.43 -26.30 16.95
N GLY A 16 -23.54 -25.21 17.71
CA GLY A 16 -23.40 -23.86 17.16
C GLY A 16 -21.96 -23.60 16.68
N ALA A 17 -21.78 -23.46 15.37
CA ALA A 17 -20.58 -22.87 14.78
C ALA A 17 -20.85 -21.39 14.47
N PRO A 18 -19.91 -20.46 14.73
CA PRO A 18 -20.13 -19.04 14.50
C PRO A 18 -20.34 -18.73 13.01
N ALA A 19 -21.14 -17.68 12.75
CA ALA A 19 -21.48 -17.25 11.40
C ALA A 19 -20.20 -16.89 10.61
N GLY A 20 -20.05 -17.51 9.44
CA GLY A 20 -18.96 -17.22 8.51
C GLY A 20 -19.44 -16.26 7.42
N ILE A 21 -18.64 -15.25 7.12
CA ILE A 21 -18.84 -14.38 5.95
C ILE A 21 -18.55 -15.22 4.69
N VAL A 22 -19.27 -14.99 3.59
CA VAL A 22 -18.96 -15.62 2.30
C VAL A 22 -18.94 -14.55 1.21
N TYR A 23 -17.77 -14.42 0.58
CA TYR A 23 -17.54 -13.56 -0.57
C TYR A 23 -17.81 -14.30 -1.88
N ILE A 24 -18.34 -13.59 -2.87
CA ILE A 24 -18.55 -14.11 -4.23
C ILE A 24 -17.84 -13.15 -5.18
N ASP A 25 -16.93 -13.71 -5.96
CA ASP A 25 -15.97 -12.99 -6.78
C ASP A 25 -16.48 -12.78 -8.21
N SER A 26 -16.50 -11.53 -8.68
CA SER A 26 -16.82 -11.18 -10.07
C SER A 26 -15.80 -11.77 -11.06
N HIS A 27 -14.52 -11.94 -10.68
CA HIS A 27 -13.52 -12.55 -11.56
C HIS A 27 -13.72 -14.06 -11.75
N GLN A 28 -14.28 -14.80 -10.78
CA GLN A 28 -14.70 -16.20 -11.01
C GLN A 28 -15.89 -16.33 -11.98
N ILE A 29 -16.67 -15.27 -12.13
CA ILE A 29 -17.77 -15.19 -13.10
C ILE A 29 -17.20 -14.82 -14.48
N ALA A 30 -16.32 -13.81 -14.55
CA ALA A 30 -15.67 -13.36 -15.79
C ALA A 30 -14.62 -14.33 -16.37
N ALA A 31 -13.98 -15.16 -15.53
CA ALA A 31 -13.00 -16.16 -15.98
C ALA A 31 -13.61 -17.32 -16.78
N LYS A 32 -14.96 -17.43 -16.83
CA LYS A 32 -15.67 -18.35 -17.72
C LYS A 32 -15.95 -17.66 -19.04
N LYS A 33 -15.21 -18.00 -20.09
CA LYS A 33 -15.47 -17.50 -21.45
C LYS A 33 -16.86 -17.93 -21.94
N GLY A 34 -17.80 -16.99 -21.95
CA GLY A 34 -19.16 -17.12 -22.48
C GLY A 34 -20.09 -16.07 -21.87
N ASN A 35 -21.13 -15.65 -22.61
CA ASN A 35 -22.02 -14.58 -22.18
C ASN A 35 -22.77 -14.97 -20.89
N VAL A 36 -22.49 -14.26 -19.79
CA VAL A 36 -23.19 -14.44 -18.51
C VAL A 36 -24.52 -13.71 -18.57
N SER A 37 -25.62 -14.45 -18.71
CA SER A 37 -26.98 -13.88 -18.82
C SER A 37 -27.70 -13.68 -17.48
N SER A 38 -27.27 -14.38 -16.42
CA SER A 38 -27.79 -14.20 -15.06
C SER A 38 -26.84 -14.73 -14.00
N VAL A 39 -26.96 -14.20 -12.78
CA VAL A 39 -26.28 -14.72 -11.58
C VAL A 39 -27.34 -14.94 -10.50
N SER A 40 -27.35 -16.13 -9.90
CA SER A 40 -28.31 -16.51 -8.84
C SER A 40 -27.59 -16.70 -7.51
N PHE A 41 -28.17 -16.15 -6.45
CA PHE A 41 -27.63 -16.20 -5.08
C PHE A 41 -28.62 -16.90 -4.15
N TYR A 42 -28.09 -17.67 -3.19
CA TYR A 42 -28.89 -18.25 -2.10
C TYR A 42 -28.61 -17.51 -0.80
N ILE A 43 -29.68 -17.06 -0.16
CA ILE A 43 -29.69 -16.45 1.17
C ILE A 43 -30.26 -17.49 2.14
N ASP A 44 -29.47 -17.89 3.13
CA ASP A 44 -29.92 -18.84 4.15
C ASP A 44 -31.01 -18.24 5.06
N ARG A 45 -31.83 -19.11 5.67
CA ARG A 45 -32.90 -18.72 6.62
C ARG A 45 -32.37 -17.94 7.83
N THR A 46 -31.08 -18.09 8.16
CA THR A 46 -30.41 -17.32 9.21
C THR A 46 -30.31 -15.81 8.90
N CYS A 47 -30.41 -15.40 7.64
CA CYS A 47 -30.36 -13.98 7.23
C CYS A 47 -31.69 -13.22 7.38
N ALA A 48 -32.74 -13.79 7.97
CA ALA A 48 -34.12 -13.23 7.94
C ALA A 48 -34.30 -11.83 8.57
N LEU A 49 -33.27 -11.30 9.25
CA LEU A 49 -33.22 -9.96 9.86
C LEU A 49 -31.93 -9.20 9.52
N ALA A 50 -31.16 -9.64 8.53
CA ALA A 50 -29.92 -9.00 8.10
C ALA A 50 -30.17 -8.05 6.92
N THR A 51 -29.57 -6.86 6.95
CA THR A 51 -29.43 -6.03 5.74
C THR A 51 -28.38 -6.69 4.85
N VAL A 52 -28.74 -6.99 3.59
CA VAL A 52 -27.82 -7.54 2.59
C VAL A 52 -27.66 -6.52 1.48
N GLU A 53 -26.55 -5.80 1.49
CA GLU A 53 -26.17 -4.89 0.42
C GLU A 53 -25.50 -5.68 -0.71
N PHE A 54 -26.03 -5.53 -1.92
CA PHE A 54 -25.53 -6.14 -3.15
C PHE A 54 -24.69 -5.14 -3.95
N GLY A 55 -23.94 -5.65 -4.92
CA GLY A 55 -23.05 -4.83 -5.73
C GLY A 55 -22.96 -5.16 -7.20
N ALA A 56 -22.59 -4.11 -7.93
CA ALA A 56 -22.15 -4.11 -9.32
C ALA A 56 -21.06 -5.15 -9.63
N PHE A 57 -21.06 -5.59 -10.88
CA PHE A 57 -20.06 -6.48 -11.45
C PHE A 57 -19.25 -5.70 -12.51
N ASP A 58 -18.02 -6.14 -12.78
CA ASP A 58 -17.29 -5.69 -13.96
C ASP A 58 -17.60 -6.63 -15.13
N LEU A 59 -18.08 -6.08 -16.26
CA LEU A 59 -18.49 -6.84 -17.45
C LEU A 59 -17.46 -6.66 -18.56
N ILE A 60 -16.45 -7.52 -18.56
CA ILE A 60 -15.38 -7.53 -19.58
C ILE A 60 -15.83 -8.35 -20.80
N ASP A 61 -16.75 -7.79 -21.59
CA ASP A 61 -17.01 -8.24 -22.97
C ASP A 61 -16.91 -7.04 -23.92
N ARG A 62 -16.09 -7.18 -24.96
CA ARG A 62 -15.80 -6.11 -25.93
C ARG A 62 -16.99 -5.81 -26.87
N ASN A 63 -18.05 -6.62 -26.82
CA ASN A 63 -19.28 -6.41 -27.60
C ASN A 63 -20.46 -5.86 -26.77
N LEU A 64 -20.31 -5.66 -25.45
CA LEU A 64 -21.35 -5.05 -24.62
C LEU A 64 -21.23 -3.52 -24.63
N ASN A 65 -22.33 -2.83 -24.95
CA ASN A 65 -22.39 -1.36 -24.92
C ASN A 65 -22.51 -0.88 -23.46
N LEU A 66 -21.39 -0.50 -22.86
CA LEU A 66 -21.22 -0.30 -21.40
C LEU A 66 -22.01 0.88 -20.78
N ASN A 67 -22.80 1.63 -21.56
CA ASN A 67 -23.63 2.73 -21.06
C ASN A 67 -24.97 2.28 -20.43
N GLU A 68 -25.35 1.00 -20.54
CA GLU A 68 -26.73 0.54 -20.28
C GLU A 68 -26.84 -0.65 -19.28
N ALA A 69 -25.84 -0.88 -18.42
CA ALA A 69 -25.90 -1.95 -17.41
C ALA A 69 -26.89 -1.62 -16.27
N GLN A 70 -27.96 -2.40 -16.14
CA GLN A 70 -28.96 -2.28 -15.05
C GLN A 70 -29.01 -3.53 -14.17
N LEU A 71 -29.15 -3.32 -12.86
CA LEU A 71 -29.38 -4.40 -11.90
C LEU A 71 -30.89 -4.70 -11.81
N VAL A 72 -31.31 -5.87 -12.32
CA VAL A 72 -32.70 -6.34 -12.17
C VAL A 72 -32.79 -7.36 -11.03
N LEU A 73 -33.43 -6.97 -9.93
CA LEU A 73 -33.70 -7.87 -8.80
C LEU A 73 -35.06 -8.55 -8.98
N THR A 74 -35.04 -9.81 -9.43
CA THR A 74 -36.27 -10.63 -9.55
C THR A 74 -36.45 -11.48 -8.30
N HIS A 75 -37.60 -11.31 -7.63
CA HIS A 75 -37.97 -11.98 -6.39
C HIS A 75 -39.35 -12.62 -6.52
N THR A 76 -39.56 -13.80 -5.95
CA THR A 76 -40.73 -14.65 -6.23
C THR A 76 -41.63 -15.01 -5.03
N SER A 77 -41.37 -14.50 -3.81
CA SER A 77 -42.37 -14.36 -2.69
C SER A 77 -41.75 -14.02 -1.32
N GLY A 78 -42.46 -13.23 -0.48
CA GLY A 78 -42.14 -12.91 0.93
C GLY A 78 -41.07 -11.82 1.16
N PRO A 79 -41.26 -10.83 2.04
CA PRO A 79 -40.71 -9.48 1.85
C PRO A 79 -39.20 -9.35 2.03
N PHE A 80 -38.63 -8.45 1.24
CA PHE A 80 -37.29 -7.91 1.40
C PHE A 80 -37.42 -6.40 1.70
N LYS A 81 -36.79 -5.89 2.77
CA LYS A 81 -36.81 -4.45 3.07
C LYS A 81 -35.72 -3.73 2.27
N LEU A 82 -36.06 -3.28 1.06
CA LEU A 82 -35.45 -2.07 0.48
C LEU A 82 -36.29 -0.86 0.92
N GLY A 83 -35.63 0.22 1.35
CA GLY A 83 -36.18 1.20 2.29
C GLY A 83 -37.54 1.84 1.95
N THR A 84 -38.64 1.22 2.39
CA THR A 84 -39.95 1.85 2.70
C THR A 84 -40.68 1.07 3.80
N THR A 85 -41.69 1.70 4.42
CA THR A 85 -42.35 1.24 5.65
C THR A 85 -43.53 0.28 5.42
N LYS A 86 -43.28 -1.05 5.45
CA LYS A 86 -44.26 -2.07 5.91
C LYS A 86 -43.63 -3.45 6.13
N GLU A 87 -44.26 -4.27 6.99
CA GLU A 87 -43.86 -5.65 7.30
C GLU A 87 -44.81 -6.69 6.69
N LEU A 88 -44.27 -7.85 6.29
CA LEU A 88 -45.00 -9.06 5.88
C LEU A 88 -44.21 -10.33 6.29
N LYS A 89 -44.76 -11.54 6.05
CA LYS A 89 -44.35 -12.82 6.71
C LYS A 89 -43.42 -13.74 5.86
N PRO A 90 -42.73 -14.73 6.45
CA PRO A 90 -41.48 -15.30 5.89
C PRO A 90 -41.55 -16.75 5.33
N TYR A 91 -40.86 -17.04 4.22
CA TYR A 91 -40.45 -18.38 3.73
C TYR A 91 -39.25 -18.28 2.75
N MET A 92 -38.53 -19.38 2.44
CA MET A 92 -37.23 -19.35 1.72
C MET A 92 -37.22 -18.55 0.41
N HIS A 93 -36.18 -17.72 0.21
CA HIS A 93 -36.06 -16.82 -0.94
C HIS A 93 -34.95 -17.23 -1.91
N ARG A 94 -35.22 -17.07 -3.20
CA ARG A 94 -34.24 -17.10 -4.29
C ARG A 94 -34.19 -15.71 -4.91
N ILE A 95 -33.00 -15.14 -5.06
CA ILE A 95 -32.79 -13.87 -5.77
C ILE A 95 -32.03 -14.18 -7.06
N THR A 96 -32.60 -13.80 -8.19
CA THR A 96 -31.98 -13.91 -9.50
C THR A 96 -31.70 -12.52 -10.01
N ILE A 97 -30.43 -12.23 -10.31
CA ILE A 97 -30.01 -11.01 -10.99
C ILE A 97 -29.93 -11.32 -12.48
N GLN A 98 -30.69 -10.57 -13.28
CA GLN A 98 -30.81 -10.76 -14.72
C GLN A 98 -30.21 -9.55 -15.44
N LEU A 99 -29.36 -9.80 -16.44
CA LEU A 99 -28.74 -8.76 -17.26
C LEU A 99 -29.55 -8.63 -18.56
N CYS A 100 -30.01 -7.41 -18.86
CA CYS A 100 -30.93 -7.13 -19.99
C CYS A 100 -30.21 -6.37 -21.13
N ASN A 101 -30.59 -6.68 -22.36
CA ASN A 101 -30.06 -6.16 -23.64
C ASN A 101 -31.18 -6.35 -24.69
N ASP A 102 -31.54 -5.43 -25.59
CA ASP A 102 -31.05 -4.10 -25.95
C ASP A 102 -32.23 -3.10 -26.10
N LYS A 103 -31.95 -1.81 -26.35
CA LYS A 103 -32.86 -0.72 -26.80
C LYS A 103 -33.47 0.19 -25.71
N ALA A 104 -32.99 0.16 -24.47
CA ALA A 104 -33.48 1.04 -23.42
C ALA A 104 -32.65 2.34 -23.33
N VAL A 105 -33.03 3.35 -24.12
CA VAL A 105 -32.43 4.69 -24.00
C VAL A 105 -32.79 5.30 -22.63
N ASN A 106 -31.83 6.02 -22.02
CA ASN A 106 -31.90 6.63 -20.69
C ASN A 106 -33.30 7.15 -20.25
N ASN A 107 -33.67 6.83 -19.01
CA ASN A 107 -34.96 7.14 -18.37
C ASN A 107 -36.21 6.46 -18.97
N VAL A 108 -36.07 5.39 -19.75
CA VAL A 108 -37.20 4.55 -20.19
C VAL A 108 -37.15 3.17 -19.53
N ASN A 109 -38.20 2.83 -18.76
CA ASN A 109 -38.39 1.48 -18.21
C ASN A 109 -38.52 0.45 -19.35
N ASP A 110 -37.62 -0.54 -19.39
CA ASP A 110 -37.77 -1.65 -20.31
C ASP A 110 -38.92 -2.58 -19.85
N ARG A 111 -39.99 -2.64 -20.64
CA ARG A 111 -41.17 -3.47 -20.38
C ARG A 111 -40.92 -4.97 -20.61
N SER A 112 -39.76 -5.36 -21.14
CA SER A 112 -39.39 -6.77 -21.36
C SER A 112 -38.87 -7.44 -20.08
N CYS A 113 -38.22 -6.68 -19.18
CA CYS A 113 -37.65 -7.18 -17.94
C CYS A 113 -38.62 -7.00 -16.74
N LYS A 114 -38.75 -8.03 -15.89
CA LYS A 114 -39.70 -8.07 -14.77
C LYS A 114 -39.01 -7.81 -13.43
N GLY A 115 -39.03 -6.57 -12.95
CA GLY A 115 -38.54 -6.23 -11.61
C GLY A 115 -38.35 -4.72 -11.42
N ASN A 116 -37.89 -4.32 -10.23
CA ASN A 116 -37.36 -2.96 -10.04
C ASN A 116 -35.95 -2.90 -10.65
N GLN A 117 -35.72 -1.88 -11.46
CA GLN A 117 -34.47 -1.63 -12.17
C GLN A 117 -33.66 -0.54 -11.42
N PHE A 118 -32.35 -0.73 -11.30
CA PHE A 118 -31.44 0.26 -10.73
C PHE A 118 -30.29 0.55 -11.70
N PRO A 119 -29.92 1.84 -11.91
CA PRO A 119 -28.75 2.19 -12.70
C PRO A 119 -27.46 1.78 -11.98
N VAL A 120 -26.50 1.22 -12.73
CA VAL A 120 -25.18 0.81 -12.22
C VAL A 120 -24.10 1.59 -12.95
N LEU A 121 -23.12 2.12 -12.21
CA LEU A 121 -21.95 2.80 -12.81
C LEU A 121 -20.77 1.82 -12.97
N PRO A 122 -19.93 1.98 -14.01
CA PRO A 122 -18.75 1.14 -14.20
C PRO A 122 -17.75 1.19 -13.03
N HIS A 123 -17.14 0.04 -12.73
CA HIS A 123 -16.00 -0.13 -11.81
C HIS A 123 -16.20 0.31 -10.35
N GLN A 124 -17.37 0.03 -9.76
CA GLN A 124 -17.52 -0.01 -8.31
C GLN A 124 -17.11 -1.39 -7.77
N TYR A 125 -16.25 -1.45 -6.73
CA TYR A 125 -15.93 -2.67 -5.99
C TYR A 125 -16.92 -2.85 -4.84
N LEU A 126 -17.46 -4.07 -4.66
CA LEU A 126 -18.36 -4.34 -3.54
C LEU A 126 -18.02 -5.65 -2.83
N GLY A 127 -17.90 -5.57 -1.51
CA GLY A 127 -17.98 -6.72 -0.63
C GLY A 127 -19.38 -6.79 -0.03
N VAL A 128 -19.90 -8.00 0.20
CA VAL A 128 -21.12 -8.18 0.99
C VAL A 128 -20.74 -8.24 2.46
N ARG A 129 -21.18 -7.26 3.26
CA ARG A 129 -20.99 -7.26 4.71
C ARG A 129 -22.25 -7.77 5.39
N SER A 130 -22.17 -8.94 6.02
CA SER A 130 -23.19 -9.44 6.96
C SER A 130 -22.49 -9.87 8.24
N ASP A 131 -22.95 -9.35 9.36
CA ASP A 131 -22.48 -9.70 10.71
C ASP A 131 -23.10 -11.01 11.23
N LYS A 132 -24.06 -11.60 10.49
CA LYS A 132 -25.01 -12.58 11.03
C LYS A 132 -25.23 -13.87 10.22
N CYS A 133 -24.81 -13.98 8.96
CA CYS A 133 -25.10 -15.19 8.18
C CYS A 133 -24.13 -15.50 7.01
N ARG A 134 -24.22 -16.74 6.50
CA ARG A 134 -23.49 -17.26 5.33
C ARG A 134 -24.27 -17.01 4.03
N LEU A 135 -23.54 -16.68 2.96
CA LEU A 135 -24.04 -16.68 1.58
C LEU A 135 -23.47 -17.90 0.83
N GLY A 136 -23.98 -18.20 -0.37
CA GLY A 136 -23.44 -19.32 -1.15
C GLY A 136 -23.93 -19.38 -2.60
N TYR A 137 -23.09 -19.97 -3.44
CA TYR A 137 -23.39 -20.29 -4.84
C TYR A 137 -23.83 -21.76 -4.96
N ALA A 138 -24.78 -22.05 -5.85
CA ALA A 138 -25.11 -23.42 -6.25
C ALA A 138 -25.38 -23.50 -7.76
N PRO A 139 -24.81 -24.47 -8.49
CA PRO A 139 -25.16 -24.73 -9.87
C PRO A 139 -26.59 -25.31 -9.98
N THR A 140 -27.28 -25.01 -11.08
CA THR A 140 -28.65 -25.44 -11.35
C THR A 140 -28.74 -26.94 -11.68
N PRO A 141 -29.69 -27.70 -11.08
CA PRO A 141 -29.81 -29.14 -11.35
C PRO A 141 -30.26 -29.55 -12.77
N ASN A 142 -30.69 -28.60 -13.62
CA ASN A 142 -31.32 -28.90 -14.91
C ASN A 142 -30.46 -28.61 -16.15
N ASP A 143 -29.31 -27.96 -16.00
CA ASP A 143 -28.45 -27.64 -17.14
C ASP A 143 -27.49 -28.80 -17.44
N ARG A 144 -27.98 -29.75 -18.24
CA ARG A 144 -27.23 -30.92 -18.76
C ARG A 144 -26.15 -30.56 -19.80
N ILE A 145 -25.41 -29.46 -19.59
CA ILE A 145 -24.24 -29.13 -20.40
C ILE A 145 -23.01 -29.28 -19.54
N LEU A 146 -22.26 -30.34 -19.81
CA LEU A 146 -20.95 -30.62 -19.25
C LEU A 146 -20.03 -29.42 -19.47
N ALA A 147 -19.62 -28.76 -18.39
CA ALA A 147 -18.60 -27.71 -18.43
C ALA A 147 -17.19 -28.32 -18.59
N THR A 148 -16.97 -29.06 -19.68
CA THR A 148 -15.65 -29.48 -20.15
C THR A 148 -15.05 -28.37 -21.01
N THR A 149 -14.08 -27.65 -20.46
CA THR A 149 -13.33 -26.60 -21.16
C THR A 149 -12.38 -27.17 -22.20
N TRP A 150 -12.47 -26.67 -23.43
CA TRP A 150 -11.39 -26.71 -24.41
C TRP A 150 -10.90 -25.28 -24.65
N VAL A 151 -9.57 -25.12 -24.68
CA VAL A 151 -8.92 -23.84 -24.98
C VAL A 151 -8.55 -23.82 -26.45
N ASN A 152 -8.90 -22.75 -27.15
CA ASN A 152 -8.20 -22.34 -28.36
C ASN A 152 -7.99 -20.83 -28.31
N THR A 153 -6.77 -20.38 -28.63
CA THR A 153 -6.35 -18.97 -28.59
C THR A 153 -5.52 -18.68 -29.82
N SER A 154 -5.99 -17.76 -30.66
CA SER A 154 -5.29 -17.37 -31.88
C SER A 154 -5.61 -15.91 -32.25
N ASP A 155 -5.12 -14.95 -31.46
CA ASP A 155 -4.74 -13.63 -31.97
C ASP A 155 -3.72 -12.93 -31.03
N PRO A 156 -2.56 -12.42 -31.51
CA PRO A 156 -1.55 -11.76 -30.67
C PRO A 156 -1.71 -10.24 -30.48
N PHE A 157 -2.66 -9.55 -31.13
CA PHE A 157 -2.69 -8.08 -31.15
C PHE A 157 -4.08 -7.49 -30.88
N ASP A 158 -4.28 -6.83 -29.73
CA ASP A 158 -5.31 -5.77 -29.64
C ASP A 158 -5.19 -4.84 -28.40
N GLN A 159 -4.68 -3.63 -28.65
CA GLN A 159 -4.93 -2.36 -27.94
C GLN A 159 -5.73 -1.48 -28.94
N PRO A 160 -6.59 -0.48 -28.59
CA PRO A 160 -6.31 0.57 -27.57
C PRO A 160 -7.52 1.42 -27.00
N TYR A 161 -7.18 2.49 -26.27
CA TYR A 161 -7.77 3.87 -26.22
C TYR A 161 -9.20 4.28 -25.73
N GLN A 162 -9.15 5.33 -24.88
CA GLN A 162 -9.85 6.66 -24.91
C GLN A 162 -11.29 6.93 -24.40
N THR A 163 -11.40 8.17 -23.87
CA THR A 163 -12.57 9.04 -23.62
C THR A 163 -13.64 8.62 -22.61
N LEU A 164 -13.79 9.42 -21.54
CA LEU A 164 -14.98 10.29 -21.31
C LEU A 164 -14.86 11.10 -20.01
N ASN A 165 -15.01 12.43 -20.10
CA ASN A 165 -15.16 13.37 -18.99
C ASN A 165 -16.59 13.92 -19.01
N TYR A 166 -17.37 13.72 -17.93
CA TYR A 166 -18.50 14.60 -17.60
C TYR A 166 -18.94 14.41 -16.14
N ILE A 167 -19.25 15.50 -15.44
CA ILE A 167 -19.81 15.49 -14.07
C ILE A 167 -21.00 16.46 -14.05
N PRO A 168 -22.21 16.00 -13.74
CA PRO A 168 -23.32 16.87 -13.36
C PRO A 168 -23.29 17.14 -11.85
N SER A 169 -23.45 18.41 -11.49
CA SER A 169 -23.76 18.84 -10.12
C SER A 169 -25.19 18.44 -9.73
N ASP A 170 -25.35 17.84 -8.56
CA ASP A 170 -26.40 18.13 -7.55
C ASP A 170 -26.58 16.95 -6.59
N TYR A 171 -26.07 17.06 -5.36
CA TYR A 171 -26.46 16.20 -4.23
C TYR A 171 -26.41 16.97 -2.92
N THR A 172 -27.59 17.23 -2.35
CA THR A 172 -27.75 17.88 -1.03
C THR A 172 -27.80 16.82 0.06
N ILE A 173 -26.93 16.92 1.07
CA ILE A 173 -26.94 16.04 2.23
C ILE A 173 -27.92 16.58 3.27
N LEU A 174 -28.92 15.77 3.66
CA LEU A 174 -29.85 16.10 4.74
C LEU A 174 -29.18 15.92 6.10
N GLN A 175 -28.97 17.04 6.81
CA GLN A 175 -28.63 17.05 8.23
C GLN A 175 -29.87 16.79 9.08
N SER A 176 -29.92 15.66 9.79
CA SER A 176 -30.63 15.57 11.08
C SER A 176 -30.29 14.27 11.83
N ILE A 177 -29.56 14.38 12.93
CA ILE A 177 -30.01 13.98 14.27
C ILE A 177 -29.12 14.76 15.26
N ILE A 178 -29.74 15.71 15.95
CA ILE A 178 -29.15 16.43 17.09
C ILE A 178 -29.73 15.75 18.33
N ILE A 179 -28.86 15.37 19.27
CA ILE A 179 -29.28 15.13 20.66
C ILE A 179 -28.40 15.99 21.55
N ASN A 180 -28.96 17.12 21.97
CA ASN A 180 -28.43 17.94 23.06
C ASN A 180 -29.29 17.69 24.30
N SER A 181 -28.64 17.36 25.42
CA SER A 181 -29.16 17.70 26.75
C SER A 181 -27.98 17.91 27.70
N SER A 182 -27.54 19.17 27.78
CA SER A 182 -26.67 19.65 28.85
C SER A 182 -27.46 19.75 30.14
N GLU A 183 -26.89 19.32 31.27
CA GLU A 183 -26.99 20.13 32.49
C GLU A 183 -25.82 19.87 33.43
N SER A 184 -25.42 20.93 34.12
CA SER A 184 -24.20 21.01 34.93
C SER A 184 -24.47 20.68 36.40
N ASN A 185 -23.54 19.99 37.05
CA ASN A 185 -23.28 20.22 38.48
C ASN A 185 -21.82 19.95 38.85
N SER A 186 -21.29 20.78 39.73
CA SER A 186 -19.89 20.79 40.17
C SER A 186 -19.70 20.05 41.50
N ASN A 187 -18.44 19.65 41.75
CA ASN A 187 -17.89 19.15 43.02
C ASN A 187 -18.42 17.80 43.55
N GLN A 188 -17.60 16.74 43.45
CA GLN A 188 -16.65 16.39 44.52
C GLN A 188 -15.70 15.25 44.08
N LEU A 189 -14.49 15.23 44.63
CA LEU A 189 -13.57 14.10 44.51
C LEU A 189 -14.08 12.91 45.35
N THR A 190 -13.91 11.67 44.87
CA THR A 190 -13.08 10.64 45.56
C THR A 190 -12.99 9.31 44.79
N SER A 191 -11.77 8.73 44.83
CA SER A 191 -11.45 7.28 44.72
C SER A 191 -12.19 6.40 43.71
N GLY A 192 -11.47 5.94 42.67
CA GLY A 192 -11.98 4.92 41.76
C GLY A 192 -11.01 4.49 40.66
N GLU A 193 -9.70 4.38 40.92
CA GLU A 193 -8.75 3.86 39.94
C GLU A 193 -9.07 2.41 39.56
N LYS A 194 -9.74 2.22 38.42
CA LYS A 194 -9.72 0.94 37.70
C LYS A 194 -8.44 0.89 36.88
N SER A 195 -7.47 0.12 37.34
CA SER A 195 -6.27 -0.20 36.59
C SER A 195 -6.62 -0.91 35.28
N ILE A 196 -6.47 -0.18 34.16
CA ILE A 196 -6.48 -0.78 32.82
C ILE A 196 -5.21 -1.64 32.71
N GLY A 197 -5.36 -2.88 32.24
CA GLY A 197 -4.25 -3.85 32.17
C GLY A 197 -3.06 -3.33 31.35
N SER A 198 -1.88 -3.33 31.95
CA SER A 198 -0.70 -2.59 31.48
C SER A 198 0.14 -3.28 30.40
N SER A 199 -0.46 -4.11 29.55
CA SER A 199 0.24 -4.81 28.45
C SER A 199 0.25 -3.98 27.16
N ALA A 200 1.40 -3.88 26.51
CA ALA A 200 1.51 -3.29 25.18
C ALA A 200 0.68 -4.10 24.13
N PRO A 201 0.07 -3.44 23.13
CA PRO A 201 -0.68 -4.11 22.07
C PRO A 201 0.11 -5.20 21.36
N ARG A 202 -0.53 -6.33 21.06
CA ARG A 202 0.05 -7.42 20.26
C ARG A 202 -0.23 -7.16 18.79
N VAL A 203 0.81 -6.86 18.03
CA VAL A 203 0.67 -6.47 16.61
C VAL A 203 1.13 -7.61 15.72
N LEU A 204 0.30 -7.99 14.76
CA LEU A 204 0.75 -8.77 13.61
C LEU A 204 1.15 -7.78 12.50
N PHE A 205 2.39 -7.88 12.02
CA PHE A 205 2.87 -7.10 10.89
C PHE A 205 2.77 -7.91 9.59
N LEU A 206 2.41 -7.27 8.48
CA LEU A 206 2.27 -7.90 7.16
C LEU A 206 2.98 -7.07 6.09
N GLY A 207 3.97 -7.66 5.42
CA GLY A 207 4.75 -7.00 4.37
C GLY A 207 5.92 -7.87 3.88
N SER A 208 6.73 -7.36 2.95
CA SER A 208 8.03 -7.97 2.67
C SER A 208 8.92 -7.95 3.93
N TYR A 209 9.73 -8.98 4.14
CA TYR A 209 10.62 -9.09 5.30
C TYR A 209 11.95 -9.79 4.93
N PRO A 210 13.08 -9.52 5.60
CA PRO A 210 14.34 -10.21 5.36
C PRO A 210 14.21 -11.73 5.55
N PRO A 211 14.85 -12.58 4.72
CA PRO A 211 16.00 -12.27 3.86
C PRO A 211 15.65 -11.77 2.45
N ARG A 212 14.41 -11.35 2.16
CA ARG A 212 14.10 -10.64 0.91
C ARG A 212 14.82 -9.28 0.92
N ARG A 213 15.71 -9.04 -0.06
CA ARG A 213 16.49 -7.80 -0.16
C ARG A 213 15.73 -6.73 -0.95
N CYS A 214 14.97 -5.90 -0.24
CA CYS A 214 14.38 -4.67 -0.75
C CYS A 214 14.17 -3.68 0.40
N GLY A 215 14.14 -2.38 0.11
CA GLY A 215 14.04 -1.35 1.15
C GLY A 215 12.76 -1.42 2.00
N LEU A 216 11.69 -2.04 1.49
CA LEU A 216 10.47 -2.27 2.28
C LEU A 216 10.62 -3.43 3.29
N ALA A 217 11.49 -4.40 3.01
CA ALA A 217 11.83 -5.45 3.97
C ALA A 217 12.68 -4.90 5.11
N GLU A 218 13.69 -4.08 4.78
CA GLU A 218 14.53 -3.37 5.76
C GLU A 218 13.68 -2.43 6.63
N PHE A 219 12.81 -1.61 6.01
CA PHE A 219 11.86 -0.76 6.72
C PHE A 219 11.01 -1.55 7.73
N LEU A 220 10.53 -2.74 7.36
CA LEU A 220 9.67 -3.52 8.25
C LEU A 220 10.47 -4.19 9.38
N GLU A 221 11.67 -4.69 9.10
CA GLU A 221 12.58 -5.20 10.13
C GLU A 221 12.87 -4.12 11.17
N ASP A 222 13.40 -2.97 10.75
CA ASP A 222 13.70 -1.83 11.61
C ASP A 222 12.49 -1.37 12.44
N LEU A 223 11.31 -1.22 11.80
CA LEU A 223 10.08 -0.82 12.48
C LEU A 223 9.68 -1.84 13.56
N THR A 224 9.83 -3.13 13.29
CA THR A 224 9.46 -4.19 14.25
C THR A 224 10.45 -4.29 15.41
N GLU A 225 11.76 -4.21 15.15
CA GLU A 225 12.77 -4.23 16.21
C GLU A 225 12.72 -2.99 17.12
N ASN A 226 12.12 -1.88 16.64
CA ASN A 226 11.90 -0.67 17.43
C ASN A 226 10.44 -0.51 17.92
N TYR A 227 9.55 -1.48 17.66
CA TYR A 227 8.20 -1.48 18.22
C TYR A 227 8.24 -1.89 19.70
N PRO A 228 7.85 -1.03 20.66
CA PRO A 228 8.04 -1.29 22.10
C PRO A 228 6.95 -2.21 22.69
N GLY A 229 6.63 -3.31 22.01
CA GLY A 229 5.60 -4.28 22.41
C GLY A 229 5.75 -5.64 21.72
N PRO A 230 4.90 -6.63 22.07
CA PRO A 230 4.92 -7.94 21.44
C PRO A 230 4.47 -7.88 19.97
N TYR A 231 5.24 -8.51 19.08
CA TYR A 231 4.94 -8.58 17.65
C TYR A 231 5.27 -9.93 17.02
N ASN A 232 4.60 -10.23 15.91
CA ASN A 232 4.99 -11.26 14.95
C ASN A 232 4.83 -10.73 13.53
N VAL A 233 5.39 -11.46 12.55
CA VAL A 233 5.41 -11.05 11.14
C VAL A 233 4.78 -12.12 10.25
N VAL A 234 4.02 -11.67 9.25
CA VAL A 234 3.67 -12.42 8.05
C VAL A 234 4.52 -11.88 6.90
N ALA A 235 5.49 -12.69 6.46
CA ALA A 235 6.39 -12.29 5.38
C ALA A 235 5.74 -12.55 4.01
N VAL A 236 5.79 -11.57 3.12
CA VAL A 236 5.25 -11.68 1.76
C VAL A 236 6.34 -12.12 0.78
N ASP A 237 6.19 -13.35 0.30
CA ASP A 237 7.05 -13.99 -0.68
C ASP A 237 6.59 -13.72 -2.11
N GLU A 238 7.54 -13.41 -2.97
CA GLU A 238 7.30 -13.17 -4.38
C GLU A 238 7.13 -14.44 -5.21
N GLN A 239 6.52 -14.30 -6.38
CA GLN A 239 6.23 -15.41 -7.26
C GLN A 239 7.52 -16.13 -7.72
N ASN A 240 7.45 -17.46 -7.85
CA ASN A 240 8.52 -18.32 -8.36
C ASN A 240 9.83 -18.39 -7.55
N VAL A 241 9.93 -17.75 -6.38
CA VAL A 241 10.98 -18.13 -5.42
C VAL A 241 10.70 -19.55 -4.96
N ASN A 242 11.68 -20.44 -5.13
CA ASN A 242 11.69 -21.75 -4.49
C ASN A 242 11.60 -21.51 -2.98
N SER A 243 10.41 -21.66 -2.40
CA SER A 243 10.09 -21.17 -1.05
C SER A 243 10.97 -21.83 0.01
N SER A 244 11.47 -23.03 -0.26
CA SER A 244 12.48 -23.75 0.52
C SER A 244 13.84 -23.05 0.66
N SER A 245 14.15 -22.00 -0.10
CA SER A 245 15.48 -21.34 -0.07
C SER A 245 15.63 -20.20 0.95
N ARG A 246 14.53 -19.62 1.44
CA ARG A 246 14.56 -18.52 2.44
C ARG A 246 14.45 -19.07 3.86
N ASN A 247 15.49 -18.85 4.65
CA ASN A 247 15.45 -19.04 6.09
C ASN A 247 15.05 -17.72 6.76
N TYR A 248 13.83 -17.67 7.28
CA TYR A 248 13.28 -16.53 8.02
C TYR A 248 13.57 -16.68 9.53
N SER A 249 13.53 -15.58 10.29
CA SER A 249 13.58 -15.62 11.76
C SER A 249 12.31 -16.23 12.34
N ASP A 250 12.39 -16.65 13.61
CA ASP A 250 11.26 -17.16 14.42
C ASP A 250 10.11 -16.14 14.58
N LYS A 251 10.38 -14.85 14.40
CA LYS A 251 9.39 -13.76 14.32
C LYS A 251 8.36 -13.99 13.20
N VAL A 252 8.75 -14.64 12.10
CA VAL A 252 7.91 -14.87 10.92
C VAL A 252 7.08 -16.14 11.10
N ILE A 253 5.81 -15.95 11.45
CA ILE A 253 4.89 -17.07 11.77
C ILE A 253 4.18 -17.65 10.54
N PHE A 254 4.10 -16.89 9.45
CA PHE A 254 3.45 -17.31 8.21
C PHE A 254 4.11 -16.64 7.01
N ARG A 255 4.04 -17.32 5.86
CA ARG A 255 4.62 -16.87 4.59
C ARG A 255 3.52 -16.75 3.55
N LEU A 256 3.15 -15.52 3.22
CA LEU A 256 2.14 -15.22 2.21
C LEU A 256 2.81 -15.24 0.82
N ASN A 257 2.62 -16.32 0.06
CA ASN A 257 2.94 -16.29 -1.36
C ASN A 257 1.96 -15.32 -2.04
N GLN A 258 2.47 -14.24 -2.64
CA GLN A 258 1.65 -13.14 -3.15
C GLN A 258 0.58 -13.59 -4.17
N GLN A 259 0.81 -14.67 -4.94
CA GLN A 259 -0.16 -15.16 -5.92
C GLN A 259 -1.11 -16.24 -5.37
N ASN A 260 -0.88 -16.77 -4.17
CA ASN A 260 -1.78 -17.74 -3.55
C ASN A 260 -2.94 -17.01 -2.85
N ARG A 261 -4.06 -16.84 -3.56
CA ARG A 261 -5.25 -16.16 -3.04
C ARG A 261 -5.80 -16.77 -1.75
N ASP A 262 -5.76 -18.10 -1.58
CA ASP A 262 -6.31 -18.75 -0.39
C ASP A 262 -5.50 -18.41 0.87
N ALA A 263 -4.20 -18.18 0.72
CA ALA A 263 -3.33 -17.77 1.82
C ALA A 263 -3.68 -16.38 2.38
N TYR A 264 -4.34 -15.51 1.62
CA TYR A 264 -4.85 -14.23 2.14
C TYR A 264 -5.96 -14.44 3.18
N TYR A 265 -6.83 -15.44 2.98
CA TYR A 265 -7.84 -15.81 3.98
C TYR A 265 -7.21 -16.48 5.19
N THR A 266 -6.17 -17.32 5.00
CA THR A 266 -5.39 -17.87 6.12
C THR A 266 -4.77 -16.77 6.99
N VAL A 267 -4.25 -15.70 6.39
CA VAL A 267 -3.73 -14.54 7.14
C VAL A 267 -4.86 -13.82 7.89
N ALA A 268 -6.04 -13.66 7.28
CA ALA A 268 -7.20 -13.09 7.97
C ALA A 268 -7.64 -13.94 9.18
N ASP A 269 -7.60 -15.27 9.09
CA ASP A 269 -7.87 -16.18 10.23
C ASP A 269 -6.82 -16.03 11.35
N ILE A 270 -5.54 -15.86 11.00
CA ILE A 270 -4.46 -15.60 11.97
C ILE A 270 -4.70 -14.26 12.68
N VAL A 271 -5.00 -13.18 11.95
CA VAL A 271 -5.32 -11.85 12.51
C VAL A 271 -6.54 -11.91 13.42
N ASN A 272 -7.59 -12.65 13.01
CA ASN A 272 -8.84 -12.76 13.75
C ASN A 272 -8.75 -13.62 15.02
N SER A 273 -7.63 -14.31 15.25
CA SER A 273 -7.39 -15.09 16.47
C SER A 273 -7.22 -14.21 17.72
N GLU A 274 -7.30 -14.81 18.90
CA GLU A 274 -7.04 -14.12 20.17
C GLU A 274 -5.55 -13.82 20.43
N ALA A 275 -4.65 -14.16 19.50
CA ALA A 275 -3.22 -13.91 19.64
C ALA A 275 -2.83 -12.44 19.36
N TYR A 276 -3.63 -11.71 18.57
CA TYR A 276 -3.33 -10.37 18.09
C TYR A 276 -4.48 -9.39 18.34
N ASP A 277 -4.10 -8.14 18.57
CA ASP A 277 -5.02 -7.04 18.85
C ASP A 277 -5.18 -6.12 17.63
N VAL A 278 -4.14 -5.98 16.79
CA VAL A 278 -4.09 -5.10 15.61
C VAL A 278 -3.30 -5.76 14.46
N LEU A 279 -3.77 -5.61 13.21
CA LEU A 279 -2.93 -5.82 12.03
C LEU A 279 -2.25 -4.49 11.64
N ASN A 280 -0.93 -4.52 11.45
CA ASN A 280 -0.19 -3.47 10.79
C ASN A 280 0.25 -3.93 9.38
N LEU A 281 -0.35 -3.35 8.35
CA LEU A 281 -0.12 -3.64 6.94
C LEU A 281 0.88 -2.64 6.34
N GLN A 282 1.95 -3.15 5.71
CA GLN A 282 2.89 -2.36 4.92
C GLN A 282 2.52 -2.46 3.43
N HIS A 283 1.94 -1.41 2.86
CA HIS A 283 1.41 -1.47 1.50
C HIS A 283 2.31 -0.80 0.46
N GLU A 284 2.69 -1.60 -0.54
CA GLU A 284 3.25 -1.22 -1.84
C GLU A 284 2.56 -2.12 -2.91
N PHE A 285 2.36 -1.62 -4.13
CA PHE A 285 1.49 -2.28 -5.12
C PHE A 285 2.05 -3.59 -5.70
N ASN A 286 3.37 -3.76 -5.74
CA ASN A 286 4.04 -4.88 -6.42
C ASN A 286 4.36 -6.07 -5.50
N ILE A 287 4.15 -5.94 -4.17
CA ILE A 287 4.35 -7.06 -3.23
C ILE A 287 3.12 -7.94 -3.05
N TYR A 288 1.92 -7.51 -3.47
CA TYR A 288 0.68 -8.29 -3.36
C TYR A 288 0.21 -8.78 -4.75
N GLY A 289 -0.52 -9.89 -4.79
CA GLY A 289 -1.07 -10.46 -6.02
C GLY A 289 -2.38 -9.84 -6.49
N GLY A 290 -2.83 -10.29 -7.66
CA GLY A 290 -3.92 -9.70 -8.40
C GLY A 290 -3.50 -8.44 -9.17
N MET A 291 -4.44 -7.80 -9.85
CA MET A 291 -4.18 -6.55 -10.56
C MET A 291 -3.85 -5.44 -9.55
N VAL A 292 -2.68 -4.81 -9.71
CA VAL A 292 -2.15 -3.76 -8.81
C VAL A 292 -2.25 -4.08 -7.30
N GLY A 293 -2.11 -5.36 -6.93
CA GLY A 293 -2.13 -5.81 -5.53
C GLY A 293 -3.51 -6.00 -4.91
N GLU A 294 -4.60 -5.97 -5.70
CA GLU A 294 -6.00 -5.99 -5.23
C GLU A 294 -6.37 -7.14 -4.27
N TYR A 295 -5.62 -8.27 -4.24
CA TYR A 295 -5.88 -9.36 -3.29
C TYR A 295 -5.81 -8.90 -1.83
N ILE A 296 -5.07 -7.83 -1.54
CA ILE A 296 -5.02 -7.26 -0.19
C ILE A 296 -6.40 -6.74 0.27
N VAL A 297 -7.26 -6.28 -0.65
CA VAL A 297 -8.62 -5.81 -0.33
C VAL A 297 -9.49 -6.96 0.19
N HIS A 298 -9.32 -8.18 -0.34
CA HIS A 298 -10.05 -9.36 0.15
C HIS A 298 -9.62 -9.77 1.57
N LEU A 299 -8.33 -9.66 1.88
CA LEU A 299 -7.78 -9.88 3.22
C LEU A 299 -8.34 -8.85 4.20
N LEU A 300 -8.27 -7.56 3.84
CA LEU A 300 -8.74 -6.47 4.69
C LEU A 300 -10.25 -6.55 4.98
N ALA A 301 -11.06 -6.90 3.97
CA ALA A 301 -12.50 -7.12 4.16
C ALA A 301 -12.81 -8.30 5.10
N SER A 302 -11.92 -9.28 5.22
CA SER A 302 -12.10 -10.49 6.04
C SER A 302 -11.65 -10.32 7.50
N ILE A 303 -11.08 -9.16 7.87
CA ILE A 303 -10.56 -8.89 9.22
C ILE A 303 -11.64 -8.24 10.11
N LYS A 304 -11.63 -8.64 11.38
CA LYS A 304 -12.56 -8.20 12.44
C LYS A 304 -11.88 -7.37 13.55
N LYS A 305 -10.55 -7.27 13.53
CA LYS A 305 -9.72 -6.48 14.44
C LYS A 305 -9.35 -5.13 13.78
N PRO A 306 -8.88 -4.11 14.52
CA PRO A 306 -8.31 -2.91 13.92
C PRO A 306 -7.23 -3.20 12.89
N VAL A 307 -7.23 -2.42 11.81
CA VAL A 307 -6.17 -2.43 10.80
C VAL A 307 -5.54 -1.04 10.73
N ILE A 308 -4.23 -1.01 10.84
CA ILE A 308 -3.39 0.14 10.49
C ILE A 308 -2.71 -0.19 9.16
N THR A 309 -2.81 0.68 8.16
CA THR A 309 -2.08 0.49 6.89
C THR A 309 -1.12 1.64 6.63
N THR A 310 0.17 1.32 6.52
CA THR A 310 1.22 2.25 6.09
C THR A 310 1.32 2.24 4.56
N LEU A 311 1.07 3.37 3.91
CA LEU A 311 1.20 3.52 2.47
C LEU A 311 2.61 3.99 2.11
N HIS A 312 3.38 3.12 1.43
CA HIS A 312 4.72 3.42 0.90
C HIS A 312 4.72 4.02 -0.51
N THR A 313 3.56 4.02 -1.17
CA THR A 313 3.37 4.66 -2.47
C THR A 313 1.99 5.29 -2.51
N ILE A 314 1.95 6.57 -2.86
CA ILE A 314 0.75 7.36 -3.12
C ILE A 314 1.03 8.06 -4.44
N LEU A 315 0.23 7.77 -5.47
CA LEU A 315 0.47 8.31 -6.81
C LEU A 315 -0.14 9.71 -6.89
N LEU A 316 0.58 10.66 -7.52
CA LEU A 316 0.03 11.96 -7.86
C LEU A 316 -1.04 11.85 -8.95
N ASN A 317 -0.81 10.98 -9.93
CA ASN A 317 -1.68 10.78 -11.09
C ASN A 317 -2.12 9.30 -11.22
N PRO A 318 -2.89 8.76 -10.26
CA PRO A 318 -3.33 7.36 -10.30
C PRO A 318 -4.30 7.12 -11.46
N ASN A 319 -4.10 6.01 -12.18
CA ASN A 319 -5.16 5.48 -13.04
C ASN A 319 -6.33 4.93 -12.19
N LYS A 320 -7.45 4.57 -12.85
CA LYS A 320 -8.67 4.10 -12.16
C LYS A 320 -8.43 2.90 -11.22
N PHE A 321 -7.55 1.96 -11.59
CA PHE A 321 -7.26 0.76 -10.78
C PHE A 321 -6.45 1.09 -9.52
N TYR A 322 -5.38 1.87 -9.65
CA TYR A 322 -4.61 2.33 -8.48
C TYR A 322 -5.49 3.19 -7.55
N MET A 323 -6.33 4.06 -8.12
CA MET A 323 -7.32 4.85 -7.37
C MET A 323 -8.30 3.97 -6.59
N SER A 324 -8.91 2.97 -7.24
CA SER A 324 -9.90 2.09 -6.60
C SER A 324 -9.30 1.22 -5.49
N VAL A 325 -8.13 0.62 -5.73
CA VAL A 325 -7.45 -0.22 -4.73
C VAL A 325 -7.00 0.59 -3.53
N THR A 326 -6.35 1.75 -3.72
CA THR A 326 -5.98 2.63 -2.59
C THR A 326 -7.20 3.11 -1.82
N ARG A 327 -8.31 3.50 -2.49
CA ARG A 327 -9.56 3.88 -1.80
C ARG A 327 -10.16 2.71 -1.01
N ALA A 328 -10.17 1.49 -1.55
CA ALA A 328 -10.68 0.31 -0.85
C ALA A 328 -9.85 -0.04 0.40
N ILE A 329 -8.52 0.07 0.31
CA ILE A 329 -7.60 -0.05 1.45
C ILE A 329 -7.90 1.03 2.50
N CYS A 330 -8.02 2.30 2.09
CA CYS A 330 -8.31 3.41 3.00
C CYS A 330 -9.72 3.34 3.63
N ALA A 331 -10.69 2.75 2.95
CA ALA A 331 -12.03 2.51 3.47
C ALA A 331 -12.02 1.39 4.54
N THR A 332 -11.37 0.27 4.25
CA THR A 332 -11.33 -0.93 5.12
C THR A 332 -10.38 -0.80 6.31
N SER A 333 -9.29 -0.05 6.19
CA SER A 333 -8.36 0.19 7.31
C SER A 333 -8.97 1.12 8.36
N THR A 334 -8.69 0.87 9.64
CA THR A 334 -9.13 1.73 10.76
C THR A 334 -8.33 3.04 10.78
N ARG A 335 -7.01 2.96 10.62
CA ARG A 335 -6.09 4.10 10.47
C ARG A 335 -5.18 3.91 9.26
N ILE A 336 -4.85 5.00 8.58
CA ILE A 336 -3.83 5.06 7.53
C ILE A 336 -2.63 5.83 8.07
N ILE A 337 -1.44 5.25 7.89
CA ILE A 337 -0.17 5.93 8.13
C ILE A 337 0.40 6.36 6.77
N VAL A 338 0.81 7.62 6.69
CA VAL A 338 1.62 8.16 5.61
C VAL A 338 2.94 8.69 6.16
N LEU A 339 3.96 8.74 5.30
CA LEU A 339 5.35 9.02 5.68
C LEU A 339 5.75 10.50 5.47
N SER A 340 4.80 11.34 5.04
CA SER A 340 4.96 12.78 4.78
C SER A 340 3.60 13.51 4.85
N GLU A 341 3.62 14.79 5.21
CA GLU A 341 2.41 15.65 5.18
C GLU A 341 1.90 15.84 3.74
N ARG A 342 2.80 15.87 2.75
CA ARG A 342 2.42 15.87 1.34
C ARG A 342 1.65 14.60 0.98
N GLY A 343 2.00 13.44 1.54
CA GLY A 343 1.22 12.20 1.42
C GLY A 343 -0.19 12.34 1.97
N ARG A 344 -0.33 12.95 3.15
CA ARG A 344 -1.64 13.22 3.77
C ARG A 344 -2.50 14.09 2.87
N GLN A 345 -1.91 15.17 2.34
CA GLN A 345 -2.61 16.09 1.43
C GLN A 345 -3.03 15.40 0.12
N LEU A 346 -2.19 14.55 -0.47
CA LEU A 346 -2.54 13.76 -1.67
C LEU A 346 -3.74 12.83 -1.42
N LEU A 347 -3.79 12.14 -0.29
CA LEU A 347 -4.93 11.27 0.05
C LEU A 347 -6.23 12.06 0.25
N ILE A 348 -6.16 13.26 0.81
CA ILE A 348 -7.33 14.14 1.00
C ILE A 348 -7.81 14.65 -0.37
N ASP A 349 -6.94 15.33 -1.12
CA ASP A 349 -7.33 16.06 -2.33
C ASP A 349 -7.68 15.15 -3.52
N ILE A 350 -6.91 14.07 -3.71
CA ILE A 350 -6.98 13.23 -4.90
C ILE A 350 -7.81 11.98 -4.61
N TYR A 351 -7.58 11.34 -3.47
CA TYR A 351 -8.27 10.11 -3.09
C TYR A 351 -9.53 10.34 -2.26
N GLY A 352 -9.80 11.55 -1.74
CA GLY A 352 -11.01 11.88 -0.99
C GLY A 352 -11.10 11.19 0.38
N ILE A 353 -9.95 10.89 1.00
CA ILE A 353 -9.89 10.18 2.29
C ILE A 353 -10.09 11.16 3.44
N ASN A 354 -10.92 10.80 4.42
CA ASN A 354 -11.12 11.62 5.63
C ASN A 354 -9.77 11.83 6.36
N ALA A 355 -9.39 13.10 6.54
CA ALA A 355 -8.18 13.54 7.21
C ALA A 355 -8.02 12.97 8.64
N GLU A 356 -9.10 12.68 9.35
CA GLU A 356 -9.10 12.06 10.69
C GLU A 356 -8.59 10.60 10.66
N LYS A 357 -8.73 9.89 9.53
CA LYS A 357 -8.20 8.54 9.37
C LYS A 357 -6.69 8.53 9.10
N ILE A 358 -6.07 9.67 8.81
CA ILE A 358 -4.68 9.76 8.34
C ILE A 358 -3.76 10.33 9.43
N SER A 359 -2.85 9.49 9.91
CA SER A 359 -1.74 9.85 10.79
C SER A 359 -0.44 9.96 9.99
N VAL A 360 0.42 10.92 10.35
CA VAL A 360 1.75 11.08 9.74
C VAL A 360 2.80 10.56 10.70
N ILE A 361 3.50 9.49 10.30
CA ILE A 361 4.68 8.98 10.99
C ILE A 361 5.78 8.93 9.95
N PRO A 362 6.86 9.73 10.08
CA PRO A 362 7.88 9.83 9.06
C PRO A 362 8.63 8.50 8.87
N HIS A 363 9.30 8.35 7.72
CA HIS A 363 10.21 7.23 7.49
C HIS A 363 11.27 7.16 8.60
N GLY A 364 11.51 5.96 9.13
CA GLY A 364 12.47 5.74 10.21
C GLY A 364 13.93 5.87 9.78
N VAL A 365 14.80 6.20 10.73
CA VAL A 365 16.27 6.23 10.54
C VAL A 365 16.99 5.69 11.78
N PRO A 366 18.23 5.19 11.65
CA PRO A 366 19.05 4.82 12.81
C PRO A 366 19.32 6.01 13.74
N ASP A 367 19.34 5.76 15.04
CA ASP A 367 19.84 6.75 15.98
C ASP A 367 21.37 6.80 15.95
N SER A 368 21.93 7.86 15.37
CA SER A 368 23.36 8.14 15.38
C SER A 368 23.62 9.54 15.92
N PRO A 369 24.62 9.75 16.79
CA PRO A 369 24.97 11.08 17.26
C PRO A 369 25.59 11.92 16.13
N PHE A 370 25.16 13.18 16.02
CA PHE A 370 25.76 14.17 15.10
C PHE A 370 27.27 14.30 15.26
N THR A 371 27.77 14.09 16.48
CA THR A 371 29.18 14.18 16.84
C THR A 371 30.05 13.01 16.36
N TYR A 372 29.50 12.01 15.63
CA TYR A 372 30.35 11.10 14.87
C TYR A 372 31.11 11.90 13.81
N SER A 373 32.38 12.17 14.09
CA SER A 373 33.15 13.11 13.29
C SER A 373 33.28 12.61 11.85
N LEU A 374 33.15 13.53 10.89
CA LEU A 374 33.45 13.26 9.47
C LEU A 374 34.86 12.67 9.30
N VAL A 375 35.78 13.06 10.19
CA VAL A 375 37.15 12.56 10.32
C VAL A 375 37.17 11.05 10.59
N ASP A 376 36.40 10.53 11.54
CA ASP A 376 36.35 9.10 11.88
C ASP A 376 35.73 8.27 10.76
N GLY A 377 34.69 8.79 10.11
CA GLY A 377 34.09 8.16 8.93
C GLY A 377 35.07 8.07 7.77
N LYS A 378 35.70 9.20 7.39
CA LYS A 378 36.72 9.27 6.33
C LYS A 378 37.89 8.34 6.63
N LYS A 379 38.41 8.35 7.88
CA LYS A 379 39.49 7.47 8.33
C LYS A 379 39.14 5.98 8.19
N LYS A 380 37.91 5.55 8.52
CA LYS A 380 37.45 4.16 8.32
C LYS A 380 37.43 3.74 6.84
N LEU A 381 37.26 4.68 5.91
CA LEU A 381 37.30 4.44 4.47
C LEU A 381 38.70 4.65 3.84
N GLY A 382 39.73 4.95 4.63
CA GLY A 382 41.06 5.29 4.12
C GLY A 382 41.11 6.63 3.37
N LEU A 383 40.20 7.56 3.69
CA LEU A 383 40.19 8.94 3.18
C LEU A 383 40.82 9.88 4.21
N GLU A 384 41.54 10.88 3.73
CA GLU A 384 42.02 12.00 4.56
C GLU A 384 40.83 12.87 5.00
N ALA A 385 40.93 13.44 6.20
CA ALA A 385 39.84 14.15 6.87
C ALA A 385 39.26 15.34 6.07
N ASN A 386 40.13 16.02 5.34
CA ASN A 386 39.88 17.22 4.53
C ASN A 386 39.43 16.92 3.10
N ILE A 387 39.30 15.65 2.68
CA ILE A 387 38.83 15.31 1.32
C ILE A 387 37.32 15.59 1.23
N PRO A 388 36.88 16.50 0.32
CA PRO A 388 35.46 16.73 0.07
C PRO A 388 34.82 15.47 -0.51
N THR A 389 33.81 14.94 0.17
CA THR A 389 33.24 13.62 -0.12
C THR A 389 31.73 13.73 -0.31
N MET A 390 31.28 13.37 -1.51
CA MET A 390 29.88 13.29 -1.90
C MET A 390 29.42 11.83 -2.02
N THR A 391 28.15 11.55 -1.74
CA THR A 391 27.62 10.18 -1.84
C THR A 391 26.21 10.14 -2.45
N THR A 392 25.95 9.09 -3.24
CA THR A 392 24.61 8.59 -3.58
C THR A 392 24.58 7.09 -3.25
N PHE A 393 23.52 6.59 -2.61
CA PHE A 393 23.44 5.16 -2.24
C PHE A 393 22.10 4.47 -2.58
N GLY A 394 22.07 3.16 -2.37
CA GLY A 394 20.93 2.26 -2.59
C GLY A 394 20.88 1.70 -4.01
N LEU A 395 19.92 0.82 -4.31
CA LEU A 395 19.83 0.10 -5.59
C LEU A 395 19.97 1.03 -6.82
N LEU A 396 20.86 0.67 -7.73
CA LEU A 396 21.17 1.47 -8.92
C LEU A 396 20.05 1.34 -9.96
N HIS A 397 19.51 2.49 -10.39
CA HIS A 397 18.49 2.61 -11.42
C HIS A 397 18.63 3.95 -12.17
N ARG A 398 18.16 4.02 -13.43
CA ARG A 398 18.29 5.20 -14.31
C ARG A 398 17.65 6.46 -13.71
N ASP A 399 16.57 6.32 -12.95
CA ASP A 399 15.87 7.42 -12.29
C ASP A 399 16.71 8.14 -11.22
N LYS A 400 17.76 7.50 -10.70
CA LYS A 400 18.71 8.16 -9.79
C LYS A 400 19.57 9.21 -10.48
N ASN A 401 19.55 9.26 -11.81
CA ASN A 401 20.16 10.30 -12.64
C ASN A 401 21.65 10.54 -12.34
N ILE A 402 22.40 9.49 -12.03
CA ILE A 402 23.82 9.59 -11.66
C ILE A 402 24.64 10.25 -12.79
N GLN A 403 24.23 10.06 -14.05
CA GLN A 403 24.76 10.74 -15.22
C GLN A 403 24.70 12.28 -15.13
N LEU A 404 23.72 12.87 -14.43
CA LEU A 404 23.67 14.31 -14.20
C LEU A 404 24.79 14.76 -13.25
N THR A 405 25.01 14.02 -12.16
CA THR A 405 26.15 14.26 -11.27
C THR A 405 27.47 14.10 -11.99
N LEU A 406 27.64 13.07 -12.84
CA LEU A 406 28.87 12.89 -13.62
C LEU A 406 29.12 14.05 -14.60
N LYS A 407 28.08 14.64 -15.19
CA LYS A 407 28.20 15.86 -16.00
C LYS A 407 28.58 17.08 -15.14
N ALA A 408 27.95 17.25 -13.98
CA ALA A 408 28.29 18.32 -13.04
C ALA A 408 29.75 18.22 -12.56
N MET A 409 30.23 17.00 -12.28
CA MET A 409 31.58 16.72 -11.80
C MET A 409 32.69 17.26 -12.72
N GLN A 410 32.48 17.31 -14.05
CA GLN A 410 33.44 17.92 -14.99
C GLN A 410 33.75 19.40 -14.69
N THR A 411 32.83 20.11 -14.04
CA THR A 411 33.01 21.48 -13.55
C THR A 411 33.54 21.46 -12.12
N VAL A 412 32.97 20.63 -11.23
CA VAL A 412 33.38 20.55 -9.82
C VAL A 412 34.87 20.24 -9.67
N VAL A 413 35.41 19.24 -10.40
CA VAL A 413 36.84 18.86 -10.27
C VAL A 413 37.82 19.95 -10.74
N LYS A 414 37.36 20.96 -11.50
CA LYS A 414 38.20 22.11 -11.87
C LYS A 414 38.35 23.10 -10.72
N SER A 415 37.36 23.18 -9.84
CA SER A 415 37.38 24.03 -8.65
C SER A 415 37.82 23.28 -7.38
N ILE A 416 37.61 21.97 -7.32
CA ILE A 416 37.87 21.11 -6.16
C ILE A 416 38.53 19.80 -6.65
N PRO A 417 39.83 19.80 -7.00
CA PRO A 417 40.45 18.68 -7.72
C PRO A 417 40.47 17.35 -6.98
N ASN A 418 40.46 17.39 -5.64
CA ASN A 418 40.49 16.22 -4.76
C ASN A 418 39.11 15.70 -4.33
N VAL A 419 38.00 16.25 -4.86
CA VAL A 419 36.64 15.79 -4.49
C VAL A 419 36.44 14.32 -4.85
N ILE A 420 35.82 13.55 -3.95
CA ILE A 420 35.44 12.16 -4.15
C ILE A 420 33.91 12.05 -4.22
N TYR A 421 33.40 11.33 -5.20
CA TYR A 421 31.99 10.94 -5.32
C TYR A 421 31.83 9.43 -5.22
N LEU A 422 31.12 8.97 -4.19
CA LEU A 422 30.85 7.57 -3.91
C LEU A 422 29.46 7.19 -4.44
N VAL A 423 29.41 6.17 -5.30
CA VAL A 423 28.16 5.57 -5.80
C VAL A 423 28.03 4.18 -5.19
N ILE A 424 27.13 4.03 -4.22
CA ILE A 424 27.07 2.85 -3.34
C ILE A 424 25.81 2.04 -3.60
N GLY A 425 25.95 0.85 -4.17
CA GLY A 425 24.82 -0.06 -4.36
C GLY A 425 24.95 -0.99 -5.56
N GLN A 426 24.31 -2.14 -5.43
CA GLN A 426 24.09 -3.08 -6.53
C GLN A 426 22.96 -2.60 -7.46
N THR A 427 22.94 -3.11 -8.67
CA THR A 427 21.87 -2.85 -9.64
C THR A 427 20.56 -3.46 -9.16
N HIS A 428 19.44 -2.77 -9.36
CA HIS A 428 18.14 -3.24 -8.88
C HIS A 428 17.83 -4.64 -9.46
N PRO A 429 17.46 -5.66 -8.65
CA PRO A 429 17.39 -7.06 -9.12
C PRO A 429 16.53 -7.26 -10.37
N LEU A 430 15.37 -6.60 -10.46
CA LEU A 430 14.51 -6.67 -11.65
C LEU A 430 15.17 -6.08 -12.90
N ILE A 431 15.96 -5.03 -12.74
CA ILE A 431 16.70 -4.36 -13.83
C ILE A 431 17.91 -5.20 -14.24
N GLN A 432 18.57 -5.84 -13.27
CA GLN A 432 19.64 -6.80 -13.56
C GLN A 432 19.12 -8.01 -14.35
N MET A 433 17.87 -8.42 -14.14
CA MET A 433 17.21 -9.48 -14.92
C MET A 433 16.82 -9.05 -16.35
N SER A 434 16.46 -7.78 -16.58
CA SER A 434 16.00 -7.28 -17.89
C SER A 434 17.10 -6.63 -18.74
N GLU A 435 17.99 -5.86 -18.12
CA GLU A 435 19.00 -4.99 -18.75
C GLU A 435 20.44 -5.32 -18.33
N GLY A 436 20.64 -6.27 -17.40
CA GLY A 436 21.96 -6.60 -16.83
C GLY A 436 22.59 -5.42 -16.10
N GLU A 437 23.90 -5.23 -16.27
CA GLU A 437 24.66 -4.12 -15.70
C GLU A 437 24.84 -2.94 -16.70
N SER A 438 24.03 -2.88 -17.77
CA SER A 438 24.22 -1.92 -18.88
C SER A 438 24.29 -0.45 -18.42
N TYR A 439 23.41 -0.03 -17.50
CA TYR A 439 23.45 1.33 -16.94
C TYR A 439 24.70 1.58 -16.07
N ARG A 440 25.23 0.58 -15.35
CA ARG A 440 26.49 0.74 -14.62
C ARG A 440 27.66 0.93 -15.58
N GLN A 441 27.73 0.10 -16.61
CA GLN A 441 28.76 0.18 -17.65
C GLN A 441 28.71 1.54 -18.38
N GLU A 442 27.52 2.08 -18.63
CA GLU A 442 27.32 3.43 -19.15
C GLU A 442 27.91 4.50 -18.22
N LEU A 443 27.68 4.41 -16.90
CA LEU A 443 28.25 5.33 -15.91
C LEU A 443 29.78 5.20 -15.79
N GLU A 444 30.34 3.99 -15.83
CA GLU A 444 31.78 3.73 -15.80
C GLU A 444 32.48 4.24 -17.07
N ASN A 445 31.85 4.08 -18.24
CA ASN A 445 32.30 4.67 -19.50
C ASN A 445 32.27 6.20 -19.45
N ASN A 446 31.21 6.80 -18.89
CA ASN A 446 31.11 8.25 -18.70
C ASN A 446 32.21 8.78 -17.74
N VAL A 447 32.49 8.08 -16.63
CA VAL A 447 33.60 8.43 -15.72
C VAL A 447 34.93 8.46 -16.47
N THR A 448 35.20 7.44 -17.30
CA THR A 448 36.43 7.37 -18.11
C THR A 448 36.49 8.48 -19.15
N ALA A 449 35.41 8.69 -19.91
CA ALA A 449 35.33 9.71 -20.97
C ALA A 449 35.42 11.15 -20.43
N TYR A 450 34.99 11.39 -19.19
CA TYR A 450 35.04 12.70 -18.53
C TYR A 450 36.34 12.90 -17.71
N GLY A 451 37.26 11.93 -17.68
CA GLY A 451 38.51 12.01 -16.93
C GLY A 451 38.35 11.95 -15.41
N LEU A 452 37.24 11.38 -14.91
CA LEU A 452 36.84 11.39 -13.50
C LEU A 452 37.30 10.16 -12.71
N THR A 453 38.17 9.31 -13.27
CA THR A 453 38.56 8.01 -12.69
C THR A 453 39.16 8.09 -11.28
N ASN A 454 39.82 9.20 -10.95
CA ASN A 454 40.37 9.43 -9.60
C ASN A 454 39.34 9.99 -8.60
N ASN A 455 38.24 10.55 -9.12
CA ASN A 455 37.24 11.27 -8.35
C ASN A 455 35.97 10.43 -8.09
N VAL A 456 35.60 9.48 -8.95
CA VAL A 456 34.37 8.70 -8.81
C VAL A 456 34.67 7.24 -8.45
N ARG A 457 34.01 6.71 -7.41
CA ARG A 457 34.17 5.33 -6.95
C ARG A 457 32.84 4.60 -6.88
N PHE A 458 32.70 3.50 -7.62
CA PHE A 458 31.53 2.61 -7.55
C PHE A 458 31.74 1.51 -6.51
N ILE A 459 30.91 1.48 -5.48
CA ILE A 459 30.88 0.42 -4.46
C ILE A 459 29.73 -0.52 -4.82
N ASN A 460 30.01 -1.52 -5.66
CA ASN A 460 29.01 -2.47 -6.19
C ASN A 460 28.64 -3.56 -5.15
N LYS A 461 28.18 -3.14 -3.97
CA LYS A 461 27.83 -4.03 -2.85
C LYS A 461 26.46 -3.67 -2.28
N TYR A 462 25.70 -4.69 -1.90
CA TYR A 462 24.59 -4.55 -0.95
C TYR A 462 25.19 -4.42 0.45
N VAL A 463 25.24 -3.20 0.96
CA VAL A 463 25.81 -2.87 2.28
C VAL A 463 24.75 -3.02 3.37
N ASN A 464 25.14 -3.46 4.56
CA ASN A 464 24.25 -3.40 5.72
C ASN A 464 24.31 -2.01 6.39
N ASP A 465 23.41 -1.76 7.34
CA ASP A 465 23.29 -0.53 8.11
C ASP A 465 24.59 -0.01 8.72
N ASN A 466 25.40 -0.88 9.34
CA ASN A 466 26.66 -0.47 9.95
C ASN A 466 27.69 -0.03 8.90
N GLU A 467 27.71 -0.68 7.73
CA GLU A 467 28.55 -0.27 6.60
C GLU A 467 28.03 1.04 5.98
N LEU A 468 26.72 1.16 5.80
CA LEU A 468 26.07 2.36 5.27
C LEU A 468 26.28 3.58 6.18
N LEU A 469 26.15 3.41 7.50
CA LEU A 469 26.49 4.42 8.51
C LEU A 469 27.95 4.85 8.42
N ALA A 470 28.89 3.93 8.17
CA ALA A 470 30.30 4.28 7.97
C ALA A 470 30.50 5.15 6.71
N PHE A 471 29.83 4.83 5.60
CA PHE A 471 29.86 5.65 4.39
C PHE A 471 29.22 7.02 4.57
N LEU A 472 28.04 7.09 5.20
CA LEU A 472 27.35 8.35 5.45
C LEU A 472 28.11 9.21 6.48
N ASN A 473 28.79 8.61 7.45
CA ASN A 473 29.68 9.35 8.35
C ASN A 473 30.98 9.80 7.70
N ALA A 474 31.32 9.34 6.49
CA ALA A 474 32.37 9.94 5.66
C ALA A 474 31.84 11.00 4.67
N THR A 475 30.52 11.17 4.57
CA THR A 475 29.86 12.00 3.56
C THR A 475 29.62 13.43 4.06
N ASP A 476 30.15 14.41 3.33
CA ASP A 476 29.88 15.82 3.56
C ASP A 476 28.53 16.23 2.93
N ILE A 477 28.34 15.87 1.64
CA ILE A 477 27.14 16.15 0.84
C ILE A 477 26.54 14.86 0.25
N PHE A 478 25.26 14.63 0.51
CA PHE A 478 24.45 13.56 -0.08
C PHE A 478 23.66 14.08 -1.28
N LEU A 479 23.60 13.31 -2.38
CA LEU A 479 23.00 13.71 -3.65
C LEU A 479 21.81 12.82 -4.02
N THR A 480 20.68 13.43 -4.38
CA THR A 480 19.51 12.74 -4.98
C THR A 480 18.95 13.52 -6.18
N PRO A 481 19.65 13.53 -7.34
CA PRO A 481 19.28 14.33 -8.51
C PRO A 481 18.18 13.69 -9.37
N TYR A 482 17.20 13.05 -8.73
CA TYR A 482 16.24 12.12 -9.36
C TYR A 482 15.47 12.75 -10.54
N THR A 483 15.06 11.92 -11.51
CA THR A 483 14.35 12.35 -12.73
C THR A 483 12.87 12.66 -12.52
N SER A 484 12.21 11.98 -11.57
CA SER A 484 10.75 12.03 -11.38
C SER A 484 10.32 12.96 -10.25
N GLU A 485 9.33 13.81 -10.51
CA GLU A 485 8.68 14.62 -9.47
C GLU A 485 7.83 13.79 -8.50
N ASP A 486 7.28 12.66 -8.97
CA ASP A 486 6.26 11.86 -8.28
C ASP A 486 6.82 11.01 -7.11
N GLN A 487 8.12 11.09 -6.80
CA GLN A 487 8.73 10.31 -5.72
C GLN A 487 8.18 10.75 -4.34
N TYR A 488 7.19 9.99 -3.86
CA TYR A 488 6.44 10.28 -2.63
C TYR A 488 7.26 10.11 -1.34
N VAL A 489 8.19 9.14 -1.30
CA VAL A 489 9.10 8.86 -0.16
C VAL A 489 10.45 8.38 -0.68
N SER A 490 11.55 8.72 0.01
CA SER A 490 12.86 8.14 -0.27
C SER A 490 13.60 7.85 1.03
N GLY A 491 13.72 6.56 1.41
CA GLY A 491 14.47 6.15 2.60
C GLY A 491 15.94 6.58 2.55
N THR A 492 16.55 6.64 1.35
CA THR A 492 17.93 7.12 1.20
C THR A 492 18.07 8.61 1.55
N LEU A 493 17.07 9.43 1.19
CA LEU A 493 17.00 10.83 1.58
C LEU A 493 16.69 10.98 3.07
N SER A 494 15.77 10.17 3.61
CA SER A 494 15.42 10.14 5.03
C SER A 494 16.66 9.91 5.90
N TRP A 495 17.46 8.89 5.58
CA TRP A 495 18.73 8.60 6.26
C TRP A 495 19.72 9.77 6.21
N ALA A 496 19.88 10.43 5.05
CA ALA A 496 20.82 11.54 4.92
C ALA A 496 20.43 12.75 5.78
N VAL A 497 19.14 13.10 5.82
CA VAL A 497 18.62 14.15 6.71
C VAL A 497 18.72 13.72 8.18
N GLY A 498 18.30 12.49 8.48
CA GLY A 498 18.36 11.89 9.81
C GLY A 498 19.75 11.93 10.47
N LEU A 499 20.79 11.72 9.66
CA LEU A 499 22.19 11.72 10.08
C LEU A 499 22.89 13.07 9.89
N GLY A 500 22.13 14.15 9.62
CA GLY A 500 22.66 15.51 9.54
C GLY A 500 23.68 15.74 8.42
N LYS A 501 23.47 15.15 7.24
CA LYS A 501 24.35 15.38 6.07
C LYS A 501 23.91 16.64 5.33
N GLY A 502 24.82 17.30 4.62
CA GLY A 502 24.42 18.30 3.65
C GLY A 502 23.67 17.59 2.54
N VAL A 503 22.54 18.11 2.05
CA VAL A 503 21.77 17.43 1.01
C VAL A 503 21.53 18.35 -0.18
N ILE A 504 21.81 17.85 -1.37
CA ILE A 504 21.31 18.43 -2.63
C ILE A 504 20.36 17.43 -3.29
N SER A 505 19.18 17.90 -3.68
CA SER A 505 18.16 17.07 -4.32
C SER A 505 17.50 17.81 -5.50
N THR A 506 16.92 17.08 -6.44
CA THR A 506 15.92 17.67 -7.35
C THR A 506 14.58 17.84 -6.61
N PRO A 507 13.72 18.78 -7.00
CA PRO A 507 12.55 19.16 -6.20
C PRO A 507 11.36 18.22 -6.41
N TYR A 508 11.55 16.92 -6.17
CA TYR A 508 10.48 15.93 -6.11
C TYR A 508 9.65 16.07 -4.83
N LEU A 509 8.45 15.47 -4.79
CA LEU A 509 7.45 15.66 -3.73
C LEU A 509 8.02 15.55 -2.31
N TYR A 510 8.74 14.46 -2.01
CA TYR A 510 9.35 14.25 -0.69
C TYR A 510 10.54 15.17 -0.40
N ALA A 511 11.37 15.47 -1.41
CA ALA A 511 12.53 16.35 -1.24
C ALA A 511 12.13 17.79 -0.92
N LYS A 512 11.07 18.31 -1.55
CA LYS A 512 10.47 19.61 -1.23
C LYS A 512 10.10 19.70 0.26
N GLU A 513 9.45 18.68 0.81
CA GLU A 513 9.04 18.67 2.23
C GLU A 513 10.21 18.43 3.20
N LEU A 514 11.13 17.52 2.89
CA LEU A 514 12.19 17.13 3.82
C LEU A 514 13.33 18.16 3.91
N LEU A 515 13.54 18.97 2.87
CA LEU A 515 14.62 19.96 2.78
C LEU A 515 14.19 21.42 3.03
N ASP A 516 12.88 21.69 3.10
CA ASP A 516 12.32 23.01 3.47
C ASP A 516 12.85 23.53 4.83
N ASN A 517 12.69 24.82 5.15
CA ASN A 517 13.26 25.44 6.37
C ASN A 517 14.79 25.27 6.49
N GLY A 518 15.49 25.27 5.36
CA GLY A 518 16.96 25.21 5.33
C GLY A 518 17.55 23.89 5.83
N ARG A 519 16.87 22.76 5.59
CA ARG A 519 17.36 21.39 5.90
C ARG A 519 18.18 20.77 4.74
N GLY A 520 18.37 21.52 3.67
CA GLY A 520 19.17 21.15 2.51
C GLY A 520 18.85 22.07 1.33
N PHE A 521 19.24 21.66 0.13
CA PHE A 521 19.23 22.50 -1.06
C PHE A 521 18.57 21.79 -2.24
N LEU A 522 17.86 22.56 -3.08
CA LEU A 522 17.17 22.06 -4.26
C LEU A 522 17.83 22.59 -5.53
N THR A 523 18.11 21.70 -6.49
CA THR A 523 18.61 22.04 -7.83
C THR A 523 17.56 21.72 -8.90
N PRO A 524 17.42 22.50 -9.98
CA PRO A 524 16.49 22.17 -11.06
C PRO A 524 16.70 20.77 -11.66
N PHE A 525 15.62 20.15 -12.14
CA PHE A 525 15.69 18.88 -12.87
C PHE A 525 16.54 19.01 -14.14
N ASN A 526 17.38 18.01 -14.39
CA ASN A 526 18.21 17.90 -15.59
C ASN A 526 19.22 19.05 -15.84
N ASP A 527 19.44 19.92 -14.85
CA ASP A 527 20.43 20.99 -14.90
C ASP A 527 21.71 20.61 -14.14
N HIS A 528 22.74 20.19 -14.89
CA HIS A 528 24.04 19.87 -14.30
C HIS A 528 24.89 21.12 -14.02
N ALA A 529 24.56 22.27 -14.59
CA ALA A 529 25.28 23.51 -14.36
C ALA A 529 24.89 24.09 -13.00
N SER A 530 23.59 24.22 -12.70
CA SER A 530 23.09 24.56 -11.37
C SER A 530 23.59 23.58 -10.30
N LEU A 531 23.52 22.27 -10.56
CA LEU A 531 24.06 21.26 -9.64
C LEU A 531 25.56 21.47 -9.37
N SER A 532 26.37 21.73 -10.41
CA SER A 532 27.80 21.98 -10.22
C SER A 532 28.10 23.25 -9.44
N SER A 533 27.37 24.34 -9.70
CA SER A 533 27.55 25.62 -8.99
C SER A 533 27.22 25.47 -7.50
N LEU A 534 26.10 24.81 -7.19
CA LEU A 534 25.66 24.58 -5.81
C LEU A 534 26.60 23.64 -5.04
N ILE A 535 27.15 22.60 -5.69
CA ILE A 535 28.19 21.74 -5.07
C ILE A 535 29.44 22.58 -4.72
N ILE A 536 29.89 23.45 -5.65
CA ILE A 536 31.07 24.29 -5.43
C ILE A 536 30.82 25.30 -4.31
N GLU A 537 29.67 25.97 -4.31
CA GLU A 537 29.27 26.93 -3.27
C GLU A 537 29.27 26.30 -1.88
N LEU A 538 28.64 25.13 -1.70
CA LEU A 538 28.55 24.46 -0.40
C LEU A 538 29.90 23.96 0.12
N PHE A 539 30.84 23.58 -0.76
CA PHE A 539 32.20 23.25 -0.35
C PHE A 539 33.13 24.46 -0.19
N GLN A 540 32.67 25.67 -0.52
CA GLN A 540 33.38 26.93 -0.30
C GLN A 540 32.78 27.76 0.84
N ASN A 541 31.64 27.35 1.39
CA ASN A 541 30.90 28.03 2.43
C ASN A 541 30.51 27.05 3.56
N ASP A 542 31.48 26.78 4.44
CA ASP A 542 31.32 25.87 5.59
C ASP A 542 30.15 26.27 6.50
N GLU A 543 29.89 27.56 6.68
CA GLU A 543 28.79 28.07 7.52
C GLU A 543 27.41 27.71 6.94
N LEU A 544 27.23 27.89 5.63
CA LEU A 544 26.00 27.53 4.93
C LEU A 544 25.76 26.01 4.96
N LEU A 545 26.80 25.22 4.73
CA LEU A 545 26.73 23.76 4.75
C LEU A 545 26.43 23.23 6.17
N GLU A 546 27.12 23.71 7.19
CA GLU A 546 26.93 23.23 8.57
C GLU A 546 25.59 23.70 9.17
N THR A 547 25.12 24.90 8.82
CA THR A 547 23.77 25.36 9.20
C THR A 547 22.69 24.41 8.66
N ALA A 548 22.78 24.02 7.38
CA ALA A 548 21.84 23.07 6.78
C ALA A 548 21.92 21.67 7.43
N ARG A 549 23.13 21.21 7.77
CA ARG A 549 23.40 19.94 8.46
C ARG A 549 22.79 19.90 9.86
N LEU A 550 22.94 20.98 10.63
CA LEU A 550 22.35 21.12 11.97
C LEU A 550 20.82 21.12 11.91
N ASN A 551 20.23 21.88 10.98
CA ASN A 551 18.78 21.90 10.76
C ASN A 551 18.25 20.51 10.36
N ALA A 552 18.94 19.84 9.43
CA ALA A 552 18.60 18.49 8.99
C ALA A 552 18.61 17.49 10.15
N TYR A 553 19.68 17.49 10.96
CA TYR A 553 19.80 16.63 12.12
C TYR A 553 18.72 16.89 13.18
N ALA A 554 18.47 18.17 13.50
CA ALA A 554 17.45 18.56 14.48
C ALA A 554 16.06 18.05 14.08
N TYR A 555 15.68 18.21 12.81
CA TYR A 555 14.44 17.63 12.27
C TYR A 555 14.48 16.10 12.25
N GLY A 556 15.61 15.52 11.87
CA GLY A 556 15.87 14.07 11.84
C GLY A 556 15.64 13.36 13.17
N ARG A 557 15.73 14.07 14.30
CA ARG A 557 15.50 13.47 15.63
C ARG A 557 14.10 12.92 15.85
N GLN A 558 13.07 13.43 15.16
CA GLN A 558 11.73 12.85 15.24
C GLN A 558 11.54 11.61 14.33
N MET A 559 12.51 11.37 13.44
CA MET A 559 12.49 10.28 12.47
C MET A 559 13.21 9.03 12.99
N ILE A 560 13.89 9.09 14.14
CA ILE A 560 14.63 7.93 14.65
C ILE A 560 13.68 6.76 14.93
N TRP A 561 14.13 5.53 14.66
CA TRP A 561 13.31 4.33 14.80
C TRP A 561 12.64 4.17 16.18
N PRO A 562 13.28 4.46 17.34
CA PRO A 562 12.61 4.43 18.64
C PRO A 562 11.41 5.38 18.76
N VAL A 563 11.47 6.56 18.14
CA VAL A 563 10.35 7.54 18.14
C VAL A 563 9.24 7.08 17.19
N VAL A 564 9.60 6.56 16.02
CA VAL A 564 8.66 6.00 15.04
C VAL A 564 7.90 4.80 15.62
N GLY A 565 8.58 3.86 16.27
CA GLY A 565 7.98 2.71 16.93
C GLY A 565 7.09 3.08 18.11
N ALA A 566 7.49 4.08 18.92
CA ALA A 566 6.68 4.62 20.01
C ALA A 566 5.37 5.28 19.50
N ARG A 567 5.44 6.10 18.44
CA ARG A 567 4.25 6.69 17.80
C ARG A 567 3.31 5.63 17.23
N LEU A 568 3.84 4.56 16.63
CA LEU A 568 3.01 3.44 16.18
C LEU A 568 2.31 2.74 17.36
N GLN A 569 3.01 2.52 18.48
CA GLN A 569 2.40 1.95 19.67
C GLN A 569 1.27 2.82 20.25
N GLU A 570 1.44 4.14 20.24
CA GLU A 570 0.42 5.10 20.67
C GLU A 570 -0.87 4.92 19.86
N ILE A 571 -0.78 4.92 18.52
CA ILE A 571 -1.92 4.64 17.63
C ILE A 571 -2.53 3.26 17.92
N CYS A 572 -1.72 2.22 18.11
CA CYS A 572 -2.26 0.89 18.46
C CYS A 572 -3.06 0.90 19.77
N ARG A 573 -2.60 1.64 20.79
CA ARG A 573 -3.30 1.78 22.08
C ARG A 573 -4.61 2.55 21.92
N GLU A 574 -4.60 3.67 21.21
CA GLU A 574 -5.82 4.44 20.90
C GLU A 574 -6.90 3.54 20.29
N LEU A 575 -6.56 2.81 19.23
CA LEU A 575 -7.51 1.97 18.50
C LEU A 575 -8.11 0.86 19.37
N ILE A 576 -7.31 0.20 20.22
CA ILE A 576 -7.81 -0.83 21.14
C ILE A 576 -8.67 -0.22 22.24
N SER A 577 -8.33 0.96 22.75
CA SER A 577 -9.13 1.65 23.78
C SER A 577 -10.48 2.17 23.30
N SER A 578 -10.70 2.19 21.97
CA SER A 578 -11.93 2.66 21.33
C SER A 578 -12.94 1.55 21.00
N ILE A 579 -12.67 0.30 21.41
CA ILE A 579 -13.50 -0.90 21.21
C ILE A 579 -14.13 -1.34 22.53
#